data_AF-A0A0S8K6D7-F1
#
_entry.id   AF-A0A0S8K6D7-F1
#
_cell.length_a   1.000
_cell.length_b   1.000
_cell.length_c   1.000
_cell.angle_alpha   90.00
_cell.angle_beta   90.00
_cell.angle_gamma   90.00
#
_symmetry.space_group_name_H-M   'P 1'
#
loop_
_entity.id
_entity.type
_entity.pdbx_description
1 polymer ?
#
loop_
_entity_poly.entity_id
_entity_poly.type
_entity_poly.pdbx_seq_one_letter_code
_entity_poly.pdbx_strand_id
1 'polypeptide(L)'
;MRVRTPKVAGAFYPGTENEIDRLVQQIRETESEKIDYSYALKEIIGCVVPHAGYIYSGYEAMHFFEIIKRSSTNYDTFIIINPNHTGYGEYIEVDSNDSWDTPLGNVPVDTDFARRLDLPRSDRAQMQEHSAEVMLPLLQESLSPGFRIVPISMLRQNPITAMELADKIMDTNKVLKRKLMIIASSDFTHFESPVDGKMKDDMVLEQIEKQDSEKLYDTVIQNRISVCGYGPIMTLIEYSKMVADSPLSTILARGHSGKTRPSSSVVDYITILFYHD
;
A
#
# COMPACT_ATOMS: atom_id res chain seq x y z
N MET A 1 -11.63 10.65 21.90
CA MET A 1 -10.72 10.37 20.77
C MET A 1 -10.19 8.96 20.97
N ARG A 2 -10.45 8.04 20.04
CA ARG A 2 -9.90 6.68 20.02
C ARG A 2 -8.62 6.69 19.20
N VAL A 3 -7.54 6.14 19.74
CA VAL A 3 -6.22 6.17 19.11
C VAL A 3 -5.69 4.74 19.01
N ARG A 4 -5.26 4.34 17.81
CA ARG A 4 -4.56 3.07 17.62
C ARG A 4 -3.09 3.25 17.92
N THR A 5 -2.59 2.61 18.97
CA THR A 5 -1.15 2.59 19.28
C THR A 5 -0.39 1.73 18.26
N PRO A 6 0.88 2.03 17.96
CA PRO A 6 1.67 1.19 17.07
C PRO A 6 1.83 -0.21 17.68
N LYS A 7 1.79 -1.24 16.82
CA LYS A 7 1.89 -2.66 17.21
C LYS A 7 3.20 -3.29 16.75
N VAL A 8 3.85 -2.70 15.74
CA VAL A 8 5.08 -3.27 15.15
C VAL A 8 6.28 -2.31 15.15
N ALA A 9 6.16 -1.16 15.82
CA ALA A 9 7.30 -0.32 16.15
C ALA A 9 8.34 -1.09 16.99
N GLY A 10 9.61 -1.00 16.61
CA GLY A 10 10.72 -1.79 17.17
C GLY A 10 10.87 -3.19 16.58
N ALA A 11 9.95 -3.64 15.70
CA ALA A 11 9.99 -4.96 15.06
C ALA A 11 10.05 -4.87 13.53
N PHE A 12 9.11 -4.16 12.90
CA PHE A 12 9.06 -3.97 11.45
C PHE A 12 9.76 -2.69 11.00
N TYR A 13 9.72 -1.65 11.84
CA TYR A 13 10.47 -0.41 11.69
C TYR A 13 11.02 0.01 13.06
N PRO A 14 12.02 0.91 13.14
CA PRO A 14 12.62 1.28 14.41
C PRO A 14 11.62 1.89 15.42
N GLY A 15 11.90 1.75 16.71
CA GLY A 15 10.96 2.10 17.78
C GLY A 15 10.98 3.58 18.20
N THR A 16 11.93 4.37 17.68
CA THR A 16 12.14 5.76 18.07
C THR A 16 12.33 6.65 16.84
N GLU A 17 11.95 7.92 16.93
CA GLU A 17 12.11 8.94 15.88
C GLU A 17 13.53 8.96 15.32
N ASN A 18 14.53 9.16 16.18
CA ASN A 18 15.94 9.21 15.75
C ASN A 18 16.42 7.95 15.01
N GLU A 19 15.91 6.76 15.33
CA GLU A 19 16.29 5.53 14.64
C GLU A 19 15.55 5.36 13.31
N ILE A 20 14.30 5.82 13.24
CA ILE A 20 13.53 5.86 11.99
C ILE A 20 14.23 6.79 11.01
N ASP A 21 14.54 8.03 11.42
CA ASP A 21 15.20 9.03 10.58
C ASP A 21 16.51 8.48 10.01
N ARG A 22 17.35 7.87 10.86
CA ARG A 22 18.63 7.29 10.43
C ARG A 22 18.44 6.20 9.39
N LEU A 23 17.52 5.25 9.63
CA LEU A 23 17.29 4.15 8.70
C LEU A 23 16.68 4.64 7.39
N VAL A 24 15.72 5.56 7.45
CA VAL A 24 15.07 6.16 6.27
C VAL A 24 16.08 6.94 5.44
N GLN A 25 16.95 7.74 6.06
CA GLN A 25 18.03 8.44 5.34
C GLN A 25 19.00 7.46 4.69
N GLN A 26 19.41 6.40 5.39
CA GLN A 26 20.29 5.38 4.81
C GLN A 26 19.64 4.69 3.59
N ILE A 27 18.35 4.33 3.68
CA ILE A 27 17.61 3.74 2.56
C ILE A 27 17.54 4.73 1.40
N ARG A 28 17.20 5.99 1.67
CA ARG A 28 17.11 7.07 0.67
C ARG A 28 18.45 7.28 -0.05
N GLU A 29 19.56 7.33 0.68
CA GLU A 29 20.91 7.43 0.12
C GLU A 29 21.27 6.21 -0.75
N THR A 30 20.86 5.01 -0.33
CA THR A 30 21.13 3.77 -1.07
C THR A 30 20.36 3.72 -2.40
N GLU A 31 19.14 4.25 -2.42
CA GLU A 31 18.24 4.18 -3.57
C GLU A 31 18.24 5.45 -4.43
N SER A 32 18.90 6.54 -4.02
CA SER A 32 18.75 7.87 -4.63
C SER A 32 19.04 7.91 -6.13
N GLU A 33 20.00 7.12 -6.62
CA GLU A 33 20.37 7.06 -8.04
C GLU A 33 19.42 6.19 -8.87
N LYS A 34 18.60 5.37 -8.23
CA LYS A 34 17.66 4.43 -8.88
C LYS A 34 16.24 5.00 -8.98
N ILE A 35 15.93 6.04 -8.21
CA ILE A 35 14.59 6.63 -8.16
C ILE A 35 14.38 7.52 -9.39
N ASP A 36 13.39 7.16 -10.21
CA ASP A 36 12.98 7.98 -11.36
C ASP A 36 11.97 9.06 -10.93
N TYR A 37 12.50 10.26 -10.70
CA TYR A 37 11.68 11.41 -10.31
C TYR A 37 10.82 11.98 -11.44
N SER A 38 10.94 11.52 -12.68
CA SER A 38 10.07 11.99 -13.77
C SER A 38 8.59 11.66 -13.51
N TYR A 39 8.33 10.58 -12.76
CA TYR A 39 6.98 10.20 -12.34
C TYR A 39 6.34 11.17 -11.35
N ALA A 40 7.12 12.02 -10.67
CA ALA A 40 6.57 13.05 -9.79
C ALA A 40 5.78 14.14 -10.55
N LEU A 41 6.00 14.26 -11.87
CA LEU A 41 5.28 15.18 -12.73
C LEU A 41 3.97 14.60 -13.31
N LYS A 42 3.68 13.33 -13.04
CA LYS A 42 2.46 12.64 -13.50
C LYS A 42 1.31 12.86 -12.53
N GLU A 43 0.09 12.66 -13.03
CA GLU A 43 -1.09 12.57 -12.17
C GLU A 43 -1.16 11.16 -11.56
N ILE A 44 -0.72 11.05 -10.30
CA ILE A 44 -0.60 9.76 -9.61
C ILE A 44 -1.96 9.39 -9.01
N ILE A 45 -2.42 8.19 -9.34
CA ILE A 45 -3.69 7.63 -8.86
C ILE A 45 -3.46 6.86 -7.56
N GLY A 46 -2.39 6.06 -7.52
CA GLY A 46 -2.09 5.20 -6.39
C GLY A 46 -0.81 4.39 -6.59
N CYS A 47 -0.50 3.54 -5.61
CA CYS A 47 0.66 2.68 -5.67
C CYS A 47 0.43 1.36 -4.93
N VAL A 48 0.98 0.28 -5.48
CA VAL A 48 1.19 -0.98 -4.76
C VAL A 48 2.50 -0.85 -3.98
N VAL A 49 2.45 -1.04 -2.66
CA VAL A 49 3.59 -0.84 -1.77
C VAL A 49 3.78 -2.06 -0.86
N PRO A 50 5.00 -2.62 -0.76
CA PRO A 50 5.28 -3.75 0.11
C PRO A 50 5.24 -3.35 1.60
N HIS A 51 5.01 -4.32 2.48
CA HIS A 51 4.78 -4.09 3.91
C HIS A 51 5.56 -5.01 4.86
N ALA A 52 6.58 -5.72 4.36
CA ALA A 52 7.61 -6.30 5.24
C ALA A 52 8.37 -5.22 6.04
N GLY A 53 9.22 -5.65 6.97
CA GLY A 53 10.03 -4.72 7.75
C GLY A 53 11.01 -3.90 6.88
N TYR A 54 11.34 -2.67 7.30
CA TYR A 54 12.10 -1.69 6.50
C TYR A 54 13.45 -2.21 6.00
N ILE A 55 14.13 -3.05 6.80
CA ILE A 55 15.41 -3.65 6.41
C ILE A 55 15.30 -4.59 5.20
N TYR A 56 14.08 -5.03 4.87
CA TYR A 56 13.79 -5.90 3.74
C TYR A 56 13.15 -5.12 2.59
N SER A 57 11.94 -4.58 2.78
CA SER A 57 11.14 -3.98 1.71
C SER A 57 11.18 -2.45 1.67
N GLY A 58 11.81 -1.81 2.67
CA GLY A 58 11.89 -0.35 2.76
C GLY A 58 12.63 0.26 1.56
N TYR A 59 13.59 -0.46 0.99
CA TYR A 59 14.34 -0.05 -0.21
C TYR A 59 13.41 0.07 -1.43
N GLU A 60 12.59 -0.94 -1.71
CA GLU A 60 11.63 -0.87 -2.80
C GLU A 60 10.51 0.14 -2.52
N ALA A 61 10.00 0.20 -1.29
CA ALA A 61 8.93 1.11 -0.90
C ALA A 61 9.34 2.59 -1.03
N MET A 62 10.60 2.92 -0.72
CA MET A 62 11.12 4.30 -0.72
C MET A 62 10.94 5.03 -2.05
N HIS A 63 10.94 4.30 -3.18
CA HIS A 63 10.76 4.89 -4.50
C HIS A 63 9.44 5.65 -4.61
N PHE A 64 8.34 5.03 -4.16
CA PHE A 64 7.04 5.67 -4.15
C PHE A 64 7.02 6.90 -3.23
N PHE A 65 7.55 6.75 -2.01
CA PHE A 65 7.54 7.80 -1.00
C PHE A 65 8.38 9.02 -1.40
N GLU A 66 9.49 8.85 -2.11
CA GLU A 66 10.28 9.96 -2.67
C GLU A 66 9.63 10.59 -3.90
N ILE A 67 8.91 9.82 -4.72
CA ILE A 67 8.14 10.34 -5.86
C ILE A 67 6.99 11.22 -5.38
N ILE A 68 6.16 10.75 -4.43
CA ILE A 68 5.01 11.54 -3.95
C ILE A 68 5.46 12.80 -3.20
N LYS A 69 6.61 12.75 -2.52
CA LYS A 69 7.22 13.92 -1.86
C LYS A 69 7.50 15.07 -2.83
N ARG A 70 7.78 14.74 -4.10
CA ARG A 70 8.05 15.72 -5.17
C ARG A 70 6.88 15.92 -6.11
N SER A 71 5.72 15.30 -5.83
CA SER A 71 4.56 15.42 -6.69
C SER A 71 4.06 16.86 -6.76
N SER A 72 3.60 17.28 -7.93
CA SER A 72 2.88 18.55 -8.12
C SER A 72 1.57 18.59 -7.31
N THR A 73 0.97 17.42 -7.06
CA THR A 73 -0.27 17.28 -6.31
C THR A 73 0.02 17.07 -4.82
N ASN A 74 -0.46 18.00 -4.00
CA ASN A 74 -0.44 17.85 -2.54
C ASN A 74 -1.60 16.98 -2.07
N TYR A 75 -1.42 15.66 -2.06
CA TYR A 75 -2.41 14.69 -1.59
C TYR A 75 -2.71 14.89 -0.11
N ASP A 76 -3.99 14.90 0.26
CA ASP A 76 -4.45 15.22 1.62
C ASP A 76 -5.09 14.05 2.35
N THR A 77 -5.43 12.97 1.63
CA THR A 77 -6.14 11.81 2.17
C THR A 77 -5.64 10.53 1.49
N PHE A 78 -5.05 9.65 2.29
CA PHE A 78 -4.45 8.39 1.84
C PHE A 78 -5.38 7.22 2.19
N ILE A 79 -5.95 6.57 1.18
CA ILE A 79 -6.72 5.34 1.38
C ILE A 79 -5.72 4.19 1.39
N ILE A 80 -5.50 3.58 2.57
CA ILE A 80 -4.55 2.48 2.72
C ILE A 80 -5.33 1.19 2.82
N ILE A 81 -5.30 0.40 1.76
CA ILE A 81 -6.01 -0.87 1.65
C ILE A 81 -5.01 -1.98 1.89
N ASN A 82 -5.24 -2.80 2.91
CA ASN A 82 -4.33 -3.89 3.27
C ASN A 82 -5.04 -5.25 3.34
N PRO A 83 -4.33 -6.34 3.05
CA PRO A 83 -4.84 -7.68 3.36
C PRO A 83 -5.02 -7.84 4.87
N ASN A 84 -5.88 -8.78 5.26
CA ASN A 84 -6.10 -9.14 6.65
C ASN A 84 -5.38 -10.45 7.00
N HIS A 85 -4.22 -10.35 7.64
CA HIS A 85 -3.42 -11.48 8.10
C HIS A 85 -3.91 -12.06 9.44
N THR A 86 -4.63 -11.26 10.23
CA THR A 86 -5.09 -11.67 11.56
C THR A 86 -6.36 -12.52 11.53
N GLY A 87 -7.18 -12.37 10.47
CA GLY A 87 -8.50 -12.99 10.36
C GLY A 87 -9.57 -12.35 11.25
N TYR A 88 -9.28 -11.23 11.92
CA TYR A 88 -10.25 -10.52 12.76
C TYR A 88 -11.04 -9.48 11.99
N GLY A 89 -12.28 -9.24 12.41
CA GLY A 89 -13.18 -8.24 11.81
C GLY A 89 -14.00 -8.80 10.64
N GLU A 90 -14.56 -7.89 9.85
CA GLU A 90 -15.42 -8.20 8.70
C GLU A 90 -14.62 -8.44 7.39
N TYR A 91 -15.32 -8.85 6.32
CA TYR A 91 -14.71 -9.12 5.01
C TYR A 91 -14.02 -7.91 4.37
N ILE A 92 -14.62 -6.73 4.53
CA ILE A 92 -13.98 -5.43 4.40
C ILE A 92 -14.35 -4.64 5.66
N GLU A 93 -13.37 -4.05 6.33
CA GLU A 93 -13.59 -3.25 7.53
C GLU A 93 -12.76 -1.96 7.47
N VAL A 94 -13.41 -0.83 7.68
CA VAL A 94 -12.76 0.47 7.83
C VAL A 94 -12.46 0.70 9.30
N ASP A 95 -11.25 1.16 9.60
CA ASP A 95 -10.86 1.41 10.99
C ASP A 95 -11.77 2.43 11.69
N SER A 96 -12.10 2.15 12.95
CA SER A 96 -12.99 3.01 13.74
C SER A 96 -12.25 4.01 14.66
N ASN A 97 -10.92 3.97 14.72
CA ASN A 97 -10.15 4.96 15.48
C ASN A 97 -10.22 6.33 14.81
N ASP A 98 -9.97 7.37 15.62
CA ASP A 98 -9.91 8.76 15.15
C ASP A 98 -8.50 9.10 14.63
N SER A 99 -7.47 8.37 15.09
CA SER A 99 -6.09 8.53 14.66
C SER A 99 -5.22 7.32 15.01
N TRP A 100 -4.05 7.22 14.38
CA TRP A 100 -3.04 6.20 14.61
C TRP A 100 -1.76 6.86 15.12
N ASP A 101 -1.17 6.34 16.19
CA ASP A 101 0.12 6.81 16.70
C ASP A 101 1.27 6.07 16.02
N THR A 102 2.37 6.79 15.77
CA THR A 102 3.67 6.25 15.41
C THR A 102 4.75 6.88 16.32
N PRO A 103 6.00 6.40 16.31
CA PRO A 103 7.10 7.09 16.99
C PRO A 103 7.37 8.51 16.47
N LEU A 104 6.87 8.89 15.29
CA LEU A 104 6.97 10.25 14.71
C LEU A 104 5.78 11.15 15.06
N GLY A 105 4.83 10.63 15.85
CA GLY A 105 3.62 11.35 16.27
C GLY A 105 2.36 10.81 15.61
N ASN A 106 1.27 11.57 15.79
CA ASN A 106 -0.07 11.13 15.47
C ASN A 106 -0.45 11.35 13.99
N VAL A 107 -1.11 10.37 13.38
CA VAL A 107 -1.66 10.43 12.02
C VAL A 107 -3.20 10.39 12.10
N PRO A 108 -3.91 11.47 11.72
CA PRO A 108 -5.36 11.52 11.83
C PRO A 108 -6.05 10.64 10.77
N VAL A 109 -7.15 9.97 11.17
CA VAL A 109 -8.04 9.28 10.23
C VAL A 109 -9.00 10.32 9.61
N ASP A 110 -9.22 10.28 8.28
CA ASP A 110 -10.31 11.06 7.66
C ASP A 110 -11.65 10.42 8.03
N THR A 111 -12.16 10.77 9.22
CA THR A 111 -13.40 10.19 9.75
C THR A 111 -14.63 10.52 8.91
N ASP A 112 -14.62 11.63 8.15
CA ASP A 112 -15.72 11.98 7.25
C ASP A 112 -15.72 11.06 6.02
N PHE A 113 -14.53 10.79 5.46
CA PHE A 113 -14.37 9.82 4.39
C PHE A 113 -14.74 8.41 4.88
N ALA A 114 -14.21 7.99 6.03
CA ALA A 114 -14.47 6.68 6.62
C ALA A 114 -15.96 6.43 6.90
N ARG A 115 -16.70 7.43 7.40
CA ARG A 115 -18.16 7.32 7.63
C ARG A 115 -18.93 7.19 6.32
N ARG A 116 -18.47 7.85 5.26
CA ARG A 116 -19.21 7.95 4.01
C ARG A 116 -19.00 6.77 3.05
N LEU A 117 -17.93 6.00 3.24
CA LEU A 117 -17.74 4.72 2.56
C LEU A 117 -18.91 3.74 2.78
N ASP A 118 -19.65 3.90 3.88
CA ASP A 118 -20.78 3.03 4.25
C ASP A 118 -20.38 1.55 4.21
N LEU A 119 -19.29 1.25 4.92
CA LEU A 119 -18.73 -0.08 5.13
C LEU A 119 -18.77 -0.40 6.64
N PRO A 120 -18.62 -1.68 7.03
CA PRO A 120 -18.43 -2.01 8.44
C PRO A 120 -17.27 -1.23 9.06
N ARG A 121 -17.49 -0.68 10.25
CA ARG A 121 -16.51 0.13 10.98
C ARG A 121 -16.26 -0.43 12.37
N SER A 122 -15.03 -0.86 12.60
CA SER A 122 -14.57 -1.39 13.88
C SER A 122 -13.04 -1.24 13.96
N ASP A 123 -12.47 -1.38 15.15
CA ASP A 123 -11.01 -1.43 15.35
C ASP A 123 -10.44 -2.85 15.28
N ARG A 124 -11.30 -3.88 15.22
CA ARG A 124 -10.93 -5.30 15.34
C ARG A 124 -9.97 -5.75 14.25
N ALA A 125 -10.25 -5.41 12.99
CA ALA A 125 -9.44 -5.84 11.86
C ALA A 125 -8.03 -5.22 11.89
N GLN A 126 -7.91 -3.99 12.41
CA GLN A 126 -6.64 -3.28 12.46
C GLN A 126 -5.93 -3.40 13.80
N MET A 127 -6.57 -3.97 14.83
CA MET A 127 -6.07 -3.99 16.21
C MET A 127 -4.66 -4.58 16.34
N GLN A 128 -4.36 -5.63 15.56
CA GLN A 128 -3.05 -6.31 15.54
C GLN A 128 -2.50 -6.47 14.12
N GLU A 129 -3.16 -5.86 13.13
CA GLU A 129 -2.71 -5.89 11.74
C GLU A 129 -1.60 -4.87 11.52
N HIS A 130 -0.60 -5.26 10.72
CA HIS A 130 0.65 -4.51 10.57
C HIS A 130 0.74 -3.80 9.23
N SER A 131 0.16 -4.36 8.17
CA SER A 131 0.46 -3.95 6.80
C SER A 131 0.25 -2.46 6.55
N ALA A 132 -0.87 -1.89 7.01
CA ALA A 132 -1.11 -0.45 6.89
C ALA A 132 -0.21 0.40 7.80
N GLU A 133 0.13 -0.09 8.99
CA GLU A 133 0.94 0.63 9.98
C GLU A 133 2.35 0.87 9.48
N VAL A 134 2.96 -0.13 8.84
CA VAL A 134 4.34 -0.09 8.36
C VAL A 134 4.60 1.08 7.42
N MET A 135 3.59 1.55 6.68
CA MET A 135 3.77 2.66 5.75
C MET A 135 3.66 4.05 6.40
N LEU A 136 3.12 4.15 7.62
CA LEU A 136 2.82 5.45 8.23
C LEU A 136 4.07 6.30 8.52
N PRO A 137 5.16 5.76 9.10
CA PRO A 137 6.35 6.57 9.29
C PRO A 137 6.98 7.02 7.97
N LEU A 138 6.90 6.22 6.89
CA LEU A 138 7.37 6.65 5.56
C LEU A 138 6.52 7.80 4.99
N LEU A 139 5.19 7.79 5.20
CA LEU A 139 4.34 8.93 4.85
C LEU A 139 4.72 10.19 5.63
N GLN A 140 4.95 10.08 6.94
CA GLN A 140 5.34 11.21 7.79
C GLN A 140 6.71 11.78 7.42
N GLU A 141 7.66 10.92 7.02
CA GLU A 141 8.99 11.33 6.55
C GLU A 141 8.98 11.98 5.15
N SER A 142 8.00 11.62 4.33
CA SER A 142 7.91 12.11 2.96
C SER A 142 7.02 13.34 2.78
N LEU A 143 6.05 13.54 3.67
CA LEU A 143 5.00 14.55 3.51
C LEU A 143 5.02 15.56 4.64
N SER A 144 4.61 16.79 4.32
CA SER A 144 4.37 17.78 5.37
C SER A 144 3.17 17.37 6.24
N PRO A 145 3.14 17.74 7.53
CA PRO A 145 2.00 17.49 8.39
C PRO A 145 0.68 18.02 7.80
N GLY A 146 -0.41 17.30 8.03
CA GLY A 146 -1.77 17.71 7.63
C GLY A 146 -2.50 16.71 6.72
N PHE A 147 -1.81 15.68 6.21
CA PHE A 147 -2.48 14.57 5.55
C PHE A 147 -3.28 13.71 6.54
N ARG A 148 -4.27 12.99 6.02
CA ARG A 148 -5.10 12.04 6.76
C ARG A 148 -5.04 10.66 6.13
N ILE A 149 -5.37 9.63 6.88
CA ILE A 149 -5.44 8.25 6.38
C ILE A 149 -6.86 7.69 6.45
N VAL A 150 -7.18 6.70 5.63
CA VAL A 150 -8.37 5.85 5.76
C VAL A 150 -7.90 4.40 5.67
N PRO A 151 -7.63 3.75 6.82
CA PRO A 151 -7.18 2.36 6.84
C PRO A 151 -8.36 1.43 6.57
N ILE A 152 -8.22 0.56 5.57
CA ILE A 152 -9.24 -0.40 5.14
C ILE A 152 -8.61 -1.79 5.11
N SER A 153 -9.09 -2.68 5.97
CA SER A 153 -8.67 -4.08 5.96
C SER A 153 -9.57 -4.88 5.02
N MET A 154 -8.97 -5.72 4.17
CA MET A 154 -9.67 -6.58 3.23
C MET A 154 -9.30 -8.05 3.49
N LEU A 155 -10.23 -8.77 4.13
CA LEU A 155 -10.12 -10.22 4.34
C LEU A 155 -10.59 -11.01 3.12
N ARG A 156 -11.69 -10.57 2.49
CA ARG A 156 -12.22 -11.23 1.28
C ARG A 156 -11.62 -10.58 0.04
N GLN A 157 -10.62 -11.22 -0.54
CA GLN A 157 -9.93 -10.70 -1.72
C GLN A 157 -10.49 -11.37 -2.99
N ASN A 158 -11.51 -10.78 -3.61
CA ASN A 158 -12.07 -11.25 -4.88
C ASN A 158 -12.56 -10.08 -5.75
N PRO A 159 -12.83 -10.28 -7.06
CA PRO A 159 -13.15 -9.18 -7.98
C PRO A 159 -14.39 -8.39 -7.57
N ILE A 160 -15.44 -9.06 -7.07
CA ILE A 160 -16.68 -8.40 -6.61
C ILE A 160 -16.38 -7.44 -5.45
N THR A 161 -15.59 -7.91 -4.49
CA THR A 161 -15.24 -7.15 -3.28
C THR A 161 -14.33 -5.96 -3.62
N ALA A 162 -13.40 -6.15 -4.56
CA ALA A 162 -12.52 -5.09 -5.05
C ALA A 162 -13.29 -4.00 -5.82
N MET A 163 -14.21 -4.40 -6.71
CA MET A 163 -15.09 -3.48 -7.44
C MET A 163 -15.98 -2.68 -6.48
N GLU A 164 -16.63 -3.36 -5.52
CA GLU A 164 -17.48 -2.70 -4.53
C GLU A 164 -16.72 -1.62 -3.75
N LEU A 165 -15.49 -1.92 -3.32
CA LEU A 165 -14.65 -0.97 -2.61
C LEU A 165 -14.24 0.20 -3.51
N ALA A 166 -13.86 -0.05 -4.76
CA ALA A 166 -13.50 1.00 -5.72
C ALA A 166 -14.67 1.96 -5.98
N ASP A 167 -15.88 1.43 -6.21
CA ASP A 167 -17.12 2.20 -6.38
C ASP A 167 -17.39 3.10 -5.18
N LYS A 168 -17.31 2.53 -3.96
CA LYS A 168 -17.52 3.27 -2.71
C LYS A 168 -16.49 4.39 -2.51
N ILE A 169 -15.23 4.15 -2.85
CA ILE A 169 -14.18 5.19 -2.79
C ILE A 169 -14.49 6.31 -3.80
N MET A 170 -14.83 5.95 -5.04
CA MET A 170 -15.16 6.92 -6.09
C MET A 170 -16.38 7.78 -5.74
N ASP A 171 -17.48 7.17 -5.32
CA ASP A 171 -18.70 7.88 -4.95
C ASP A 171 -18.54 8.75 -3.70
N THR A 172 -17.73 8.27 -2.74
CA THR A 172 -17.35 9.09 -1.59
C THR A 172 -16.57 10.32 -2.05
N ASN A 173 -15.57 10.13 -2.92
CA ASN A 173 -14.70 11.22 -3.35
C ASN A 173 -15.38 12.23 -4.28
N LYS A 174 -16.35 11.84 -5.10
CA LYS A 174 -17.14 12.77 -5.93
C LYS A 174 -17.75 13.91 -5.12
N VAL A 175 -18.08 13.66 -3.85
CA VAL A 175 -18.73 14.62 -2.97
C VAL A 175 -17.77 15.25 -1.97
N LEU A 176 -16.80 14.51 -1.41
CA LEU A 176 -15.82 15.09 -0.48
C LEU A 176 -14.69 15.84 -1.19
N LYS A 177 -14.43 15.52 -2.46
CA LYS A 177 -13.44 16.17 -3.34
C LYS A 177 -12.05 16.26 -2.68
N ARG A 178 -11.63 15.17 -2.06
CA ARG A 178 -10.29 15.03 -1.47
C ARG A 178 -9.26 14.85 -2.58
N LYS A 179 -8.03 15.29 -2.32
CA LYS A 179 -6.87 14.94 -3.15
C LYS A 179 -6.39 13.57 -2.69
N LEU A 180 -6.95 12.53 -3.30
CA LEU A 180 -6.77 11.14 -2.88
C LEU A 180 -5.49 10.51 -3.43
N MET A 181 -4.88 9.69 -2.60
CA MET A 181 -3.88 8.70 -2.98
C MET A 181 -4.34 7.33 -2.48
N ILE A 182 -4.42 6.33 -3.36
CA ILE A 182 -4.71 4.95 -2.95
C ILE A 182 -3.39 4.18 -2.79
N ILE A 183 -3.18 3.59 -1.62
CA ILE A 183 -2.06 2.68 -1.37
C ILE A 183 -2.61 1.26 -1.22
N ALA A 184 -2.30 0.41 -2.19
CA ALA A 184 -2.58 -1.02 -2.15
C ALA A 184 -1.39 -1.73 -1.48
N SER A 185 -1.57 -2.15 -0.23
CA SER A 185 -0.49 -2.80 0.52
C SER A 185 -0.34 -4.27 0.09
N SER A 186 0.82 -4.64 -0.44
CA SER A 186 1.09 -6.03 -0.83
C SER A 186 2.58 -6.35 -0.93
N ASP A 187 3.01 -7.38 -0.21
CA ASP A 187 4.15 -8.20 -0.61
C ASP A 187 3.70 -9.21 -1.70
N PHE A 188 4.66 -9.68 -2.50
CA PHE A 188 4.42 -10.58 -3.62
C PHE A 188 4.68 -12.05 -3.24
N THR A 189 5.21 -12.91 -4.10
CA THR A 189 5.35 -14.33 -3.81
C THR A 189 6.17 -14.58 -2.53
N HIS A 190 5.63 -15.44 -1.67
CA HIS A 190 6.22 -15.86 -0.40
C HIS A 190 6.79 -17.28 -0.47
N PHE A 191 7.98 -17.43 0.11
CA PHE A 191 8.64 -18.69 0.45
C PHE A 191 9.01 -19.59 -0.73
N GLU A 192 9.21 -19.01 -1.91
CA GLU A 192 9.68 -19.69 -3.12
C GLU A 192 11.15 -19.38 -3.39
N SER A 193 11.77 -20.12 -4.31
CA SER A 193 13.10 -19.75 -4.82
C SER A 193 13.03 -18.39 -5.52
N PRO A 194 14.12 -17.58 -5.55
CA PRO A 194 14.11 -16.30 -6.26
C PRO A 194 13.71 -16.41 -7.73
N VAL A 195 14.00 -17.54 -8.38
CA VAL A 195 13.63 -17.78 -9.79
C VAL A 195 12.15 -18.08 -9.91
N ASP A 196 11.62 -18.99 -9.08
CA ASP A 196 10.22 -19.40 -9.14
C ASP A 196 9.28 -18.28 -8.66
N GLY A 197 9.67 -17.56 -7.60
CA GLY A 197 8.96 -16.37 -7.10
C GLY A 197 8.86 -15.32 -8.19
N LYS A 198 9.99 -15.00 -8.84
CA LYS A 198 10.01 -14.07 -9.97
C LYS A 198 9.06 -14.50 -11.08
N MET A 199 9.11 -15.76 -11.49
CA MET A 199 8.27 -16.28 -12.58
C MET A 199 6.79 -16.18 -12.26
N LYS A 200 6.37 -16.53 -11.04
CA LYS A 200 4.97 -16.42 -10.60
C LYS A 200 4.51 -14.96 -10.55
N ASP A 201 5.33 -14.09 -9.96
CA ASP A 201 5.03 -12.66 -9.88
C ASP A 201 4.87 -12.03 -11.26
N ASP A 202 5.71 -12.41 -12.23
CA ASP A 202 5.61 -11.90 -13.61
C ASP A 202 4.23 -12.18 -14.23
N MET A 203 3.58 -13.30 -13.88
CA MET A 203 2.21 -13.60 -14.34
C MET A 203 1.18 -12.62 -13.77
N VAL A 204 1.36 -12.21 -12.51
CA VAL A 204 0.48 -11.23 -11.83
C VAL A 204 0.74 -9.82 -12.38
N LEU A 205 2.02 -9.46 -12.53
CA LEU A 205 2.45 -8.16 -13.08
C LEU A 205 1.90 -7.94 -14.50
N GLU A 206 1.86 -8.98 -15.33
CA GLU A 206 1.26 -8.90 -16.67
C GLU A 206 -0.23 -8.49 -16.60
N GLN A 207 -0.99 -8.99 -15.63
CA GLN A 207 -2.40 -8.62 -15.49
C GLN A 207 -2.58 -7.22 -14.90
N ILE A 208 -1.67 -6.80 -14.02
CA ILE A 208 -1.61 -5.41 -13.53
C ILE A 208 -1.35 -4.44 -14.68
N GLU A 209 -0.37 -4.72 -15.54
CA GLU A 209 -0.06 -3.91 -16.72
C GLU A 209 -1.25 -3.81 -17.67
N LYS A 210 -1.99 -4.91 -17.85
CA LYS A 210 -3.22 -4.96 -18.67
C LYS A 210 -4.46 -4.36 -17.98
N GLN A 211 -4.35 -3.93 -16.73
CA GLN A 211 -5.47 -3.40 -15.94
C GLN A 211 -6.65 -4.41 -15.82
N ASP A 212 -6.34 -5.72 -15.78
CA ASP A 212 -7.32 -6.80 -15.77
C ASP A 212 -7.40 -7.47 -14.38
N SER A 213 -8.33 -6.99 -13.54
CA SER A 213 -8.51 -7.47 -12.17
C SER A 213 -9.07 -8.90 -12.10
N GLU A 214 -9.99 -9.26 -12.99
CA GLU A 214 -10.58 -10.60 -13.04
C GLU A 214 -9.52 -11.63 -13.41
N LYS A 215 -8.70 -11.32 -14.43
CA LYS A 215 -7.62 -12.21 -14.84
C LYS A 215 -6.50 -12.25 -13.82
N LEU A 216 -6.23 -11.15 -13.10
CA LEU A 216 -5.31 -11.14 -11.96
C LEU A 216 -5.77 -12.14 -10.90
N TYR A 217 -7.03 -12.09 -10.48
CA TYR A 217 -7.59 -13.04 -9.52
C TYR A 217 -7.46 -14.49 -10.00
N ASP A 218 -7.89 -14.78 -11.22
CA ASP A 218 -7.78 -16.12 -11.79
C ASP A 218 -6.33 -16.61 -11.81
N THR A 219 -5.40 -15.74 -12.20
CA THR A 219 -3.97 -16.05 -12.24
C THR A 219 -3.44 -16.41 -10.86
N VAL A 220 -3.78 -15.63 -9.83
CA VAL A 220 -3.37 -15.89 -8.44
C VAL A 220 -3.93 -17.22 -7.95
N ILE A 221 -5.23 -17.47 -8.13
CA ILE A 221 -5.89 -18.67 -7.62
C ILE A 221 -5.45 -19.93 -8.37
N GLN A 222 -5.43 -19.91 -9.70
CA GLN A 222 -5.12 -21.08 -10.52
C GLN A 222 -3.65 -21.52 -10.37
N ASN A 223 -2.74 -20.56 -10.24
CA ASN A 223 -1.30 -20.82 -10.11
C ASN A 223 -0.82 -20.88 -8.65
N ARG A 224 -1.74 -20.71 -7.68
CA ARG A 224 -1.44 -20.72 -6.22
C ARG A 224 -0.32 -19.76 -5.87
N ILE A 225 -0.42 -18.53 -6.36
CA ILE A 225 0.57 -17.48 -6.14
C ILE A 225 0.28 -16.84 -4.79
N SER A 226 1.30 -16.69 -3.96
CA SER A 226 1.17 -16.19 -2.58
C SER A 226 1.31 -14.67 -2.45
N VAL A 227 0.91 -13.91 -3.47
CA VAL A 227 0.74 -12.44 -3.36
C VAL A 227 -0.29 -12.17 -2.28
N CYS A 228 0.06 -11.40 -1.26
CA CYS A 228 -0.80 -11.27 -0.08
C CYS A 228 -1.95 -10.27 -0.27
N GLY A 229 -1.74 -9.20 -1.04
CA GLY A 229 -2.67 -8.08 -1.23
C GLY A 229 -3.28 -7.99 -2.63
N TYR A 230 -3.61 -9.11 -3.27
CA TYR A 230 -4.21 -9.12 -4.60
C TYR A 230 -5.59 -8.44 -4.66
N GLY A 231 -6.38 -8.46 -3.58
CA GLY A 231 -7.63 -7.69 -3.43
C GLY A 231 -7.42 -6.17 -3.42
N PRO A 232 -6.54 -5.64 -2.55
CA PRO A 232 -6.07 -4.26 -2.61
C PRO A 232 -5.59 -3.84 -4.01
N ILE A 233 -4.78 -4.67 -4.68
CA ILE A 233 -4.28 -4.40 -6.03
C ILE A 233 -5.44 -4.31 -7.04
N MET A 234 -6.36 -5.28 -7.02
CA MET A 234 -7.56 -5.24 -7.87
C MET A 234 -8.40 -3.99 -7.62
N THR A 235 -8.53 -3.54 -6.36
CA THR A 235 -9.26 -2.32 -6.04
C THR A 235 -8.60 -1.09 -6.67
N LEU A 236 -7.27 -1.02 -6.64
CA LEU A 236 -6.51 0.05 -7.28
C LEU A 236 -6.67 0.03 -8.80
N ILE A 237 -6.67 -1.16 -9.43
CA ILE A 237 -6.96 -1.31 -10.87
C ILE A 237 -8.35 -0.78 -11.20
N GLU A 238 -9.38 -1.22 -10.48
CA GLU A 238 -10.76 -0.79 -10.74
C GLU A 238 -10.94 0.71 -10.56
N TYR A 239 -10.43 1.27 -9.45
CA TYR A 239 -10.49 2.71 -9.22
C TYR A 239 -9.74 3.49 -10.31
N SER A 240 -8.58 3.01 -10.76
CA SER A 240 -7.79 3.67 -11.80
C SER A 240 -8.57 3.79 -13.11
N LYS A 241 -9.30 2.74 -13.51
CA LYS A 241 -10.17 2.75 -14.69
C LYS A 241 -11.38 3.68 -14.56
N MET A 242 -11.80 4.02 -13.33
CA MET A 242 -12.90 4.94 -13.08
C MET A 242 -12.48 6.41 -13.15
N VAL A 243 -11.21 6.72 -12.88
CA VAL A 243 -10.71 8.11 -12.77
C VAL A 243 -9.86 8.55 -13.95
N ALA A 244 -9.42 7.61 -14.79
CA ALA A 244 -8.66 7.89 -16.00
C ALA A 244 -9.17 7.02 -17.16
N ASP A 245 -9.22 7.60 -18.37
CA ASP A 245 -9.63 6.88 -19.59
C ASP A 245 -8.60 5.80 -19.98
N SER A 246 -7.32 6.07 -19.74
CA SER A 246 -6.17 5.20 -20.07
C SER A 246 -5.16 5.20 -18.92
N PRO A 247 -5.49 4.58 -17.77
CA PRO A 247 -4.55 4.48 -16.65
C PRO A 247 -3.35 3.62 -17.05
N LEU A 248 -2.18 4.02 -16.59
CA LEU A 248 -0.92 3.31 -16.77
C LEU A 248 -0.43 2.78 -15.43
N SER A 249 0.34 1.69 -15.48
CA SER A 249 1.08 1.17 -14.33
C SER A 249 2.54 0.92 -14.69
N THR A 250 3.45 1.24 -13.78
CA THR A 250 4.89 1.00 -13.96
C THR A 250 5.53 0.46 -12.69
N ILE A 251 6.52 -0.41 -12.83
CA ILE A 251 7.28 -0.92 -11.70
C ILE A 251 8.35 0.12 -11.36
N LEU A 252 8.26 0.70 -10.17
CA LEU A 252 9.27 1.64 -9.66
C LEU A 252 10.49 0.90 -9.13
N ALA A 253 10.26 -0.20 -8.40
CA ALA A 253 11.32 -0.99 -7.81
C ALA A 253 10.91 -2.44 -7.62
N ARG A 254 11.89 -3.34 -7.68
CA ARG A 254 11.72 -4.77 -7.44
C ARG A 254 12.91 -5.37 -6.70
N GLY A 255 12.62 -6.16 -5.68
CA GLY A 255 13.58 -6.97 -4.96
C GLY A 255 12.95 -8.09 -4.19
N HIS A 256 13.73 -8.65 -3.27
CA HIS A 256 13.31 -9.80 -2.47
C HIS A 256 14.15 -9.91 -1.21
N SER A 257 13.64 -10.58 -0.18
CA SER A 257 14.28 -10.73 1.14
C SER A 257 15.71 -11.32 1.08
N GLY A 258 15.97 -12.17 0.08
CA GLY A 258 17.29 -12.75 -0.20
C GLY A 258 18.42 -11.74 -0.43
N LYS A 259 18.12 -10.48 -0.81
CA LYS A 259 19.12 -9.42 -0.96
C LYS A 259 19.66 -8.95 0.40
N THR A 260 18.79 -8.91 1.41
CA THR A 260 19.15 -8.53 2.79
C THR A 260 19.71 -9.72 3.55
N ARG A 261 19.08 -10.89 3.44
CA ARG A 261 19.50 -12.14 4.08
C ARG A 261 19.49 -13.26 3.05
N PRO A 262 20.67 -13.68 2.53
CA PRO A 262 20.75 -14.75 1.55
C PRO A 262 19.97 -15.99 1.98
N SER A 263 19.06 -16.45 1.11
CA SER A 263 18.16 -17.56 1.37
C SER A 263 17.76 -18.23 0.05
N SER A 264 17.53 -19.54 0.07
CA SER A 264 16.93 -20.28 -1.06
C SER A 264 15.40 -20.14 -1.12
N SER A 265 14.79 -19.49 -0.12
CA SER A 265 13.37 -19.22 0.00
C SER A 265 13.17 -17.75 0.38
N VAL A 266 12.53 -16.97 -0.48
CA VAL A 266 12.45 -15.51 -0.36
C VAL A 266 11.00 -15.01 -0.33
N VAL A 267 10.84 -13.73 0.03
CA VAL A 267 9.60 -12.98 -0.17
C VAL A 267 9.93 -11.85 -1.14
N ASP A 268 9.13 -11.69 -2.19
CA ASP A 268 9.34 -10.68 -3.23
C ASP A 268 8.64 -9.35 -2.86
N TYR A 269 9.32 -8.25 -3.17
CA TYR A 269 8.88 -6.88 -2.88
C TYR A 269 8.85 -6.09 -4.18
N ILE A 270 7.68 -5.56 -4.53
CA ILE A 270 7.49 -4.83 -5.78
C ILE A 270 6.66 -3.59 -5.50
N THR A 271 7.20 -2.45 -5.91
CA THR A 271 6.52 -1.16 -5.83
C THR A 271 6.02 -0.78 -7.22
N ILE A 272 4.71 -0.58 -7.37
CA ILE A 272 4.08 -0.36 -8.68
C ILE A 272 3.25 0.91 -8.64
N LEU A 273 3.61 1.92 -9.44
CA LEU A 273 2.89 3.18 -9.52
C LEU A 273 1.76 3.10 -10.54
N PHE A 274 0.59 3.61 -10.19
CA PHE A 274 -0.55 3.82 -11.09
C PHE A 274 -0.72 5.31 -11.33
N TYR A 275 -0.79 5.74 -12.58
CA TYR A 275 -0.82 7.14 -12.97
C TYR A 275 -1.50 7.34 -14.34
N HIS A 276 -1.72 8.60 -14.72
CA HIS A 276 -2.01 8.96 -16.11
C HIS A 276 -1.19 10.19 -16.53
N ASP A 277 -1.09 10.38 -17.84
CA ASP A 277 -0.42 11.52 -18.48
C ASP A 277 -1.28 12.79 -18.48
#